data_AF-A0AA93BMJ5-F1
#
_entry.id   AF-A0AA93BMJ5-F1
#
_cell.length_a   1.000
_cell.length_b   1.000
_cell.length_c   1.000
_cell.angle_alpha   90.00
_cell.angle_beta   90.00
_cell.angle_gamma   90.00
#
_symmetry.space_group_name_H-M   'P 1'
#
loop_
_entity.id
_entity.type
_entity.pdbx_description
1 polymer ?
#
loop_
_entity_poly.entity_id
_entity_poly.type
_entity_poly.pdbx_seq_one_letter_code
_entity_poly.pdbx_strand_id
1 'polypeptide(L)'
;MKKLFIFNVFLMILYLVSSCLPFGYYKRSVEFKNCTGDTLIIGHSYFDAIDSVHCQILPAYDIPGIEELDSINVPVNKELSLRGIMAVFPDSTCCEDSVYLFSRKDTCYFFLIKFEDVKRNSWKDICAKKLYHKWMVVRDKNGNLDKDIRYKDE
;
A
#
# COMPACT_ATOMS: atom_id res chain seq x y z
N MET A 1 40.98 -18.52 33.99
CA MET A 1 39.69 -19.23 33.77
C MET A 1 38.46 -18.33 33.87
N LYS A 2 38.23 -17.59 34.96
CA LYS A 2 37.02 -16.73 35.13
C LYS A 2 36.82 -15.66 34.02
N LYS A 3 37.89 -14.99 33.57
CA LYS A 3 37.80 -13.95 32.52
C LYS A 3 37.38 -14.50 31.14
N LEU A 4 37.81 -15.72 30.79
CA LEU A 4 37.47 -16.38 29.53
C LEU A 4 36.00 -16.82 29.50
N PHE A 5 35.47 -17.24 30.65
CA PHE A 5 34.07 -17.61 30.82
C PHE A 5 33.13 -16.39 30.67
N ILE A 6 33.48 -15.26 31.31
CA ILE A 6 32.71 -14.00 31.19
C ILE A 6 32.68 -13.50 29.74
N PHE A 7 33.80 -13.60 29.01
CA PHE A 7 33.88 -13.21 27.60
C PHE A 7 32.97 -14.07 26.69
N ASN A 8 32.93 -15.39 26.92
CA ASN A 8 32.05 -16.29 26.18
C ASN A 8 30.56 -16.04 26.47
N VAL A 9 30.21 -15.76 27.74
CA VAL A 9 28.84 -15.39 28.11
C VAL A 9 28.43 -14.07 27.46
N PHE A 10 29.34 -13.08 27.41
CA PHE A 10 29.07 -11.81 26.75
C PHE A 10 28.86 -11.97 25.23
N LEU A 11 29.66 -12.81 24.56
CA LEU A 11 29.46 -13.15 23.15
C LEU A 11 28.13 -13.89 22.90
N MET A 12 27.74 -14.80 23.79
CA MET A 12 26.47 -15.52 23.67
C MET A 12 25.26 -14.58 23.86
N ILE A 13 25.36 -13.64 24.80
CA ILE A 13 24.35 -12.58 25.00
C ILE A 13 24.28 -11.67 23.77
N LEU A 14 25.42 -11.24 23.23
CA LEU A 14 25.44 -10.45 21.99
C LEU A 14 24.82 -11.22 20.82
N TYR A 15 25.08 -12.52 20.69
CA TYR A 15 24.49 -13.35 19.64
C TYR A 15 22.97 -13.45 19.81
N LEU A 16 22.49 -13.71 21.03
CA LEU A 16 21.06 -13.75 21.36
C LEU A 16 20.37 -12.40 21.14
N VAL A 17 20.99 -11.30 21.58
CA VAL A 17 20.48 -9.95 21.34
C VAL A 17 20.49 -9.63 19.85
N SER A 18 21.50 -10.07 19.09
CA SER A 18 21.57 -9.89 17.64
C SER A 18 20.52 -10.71 16.89
N SER A 19 20.14 -11.89 17.39
CA SER A 19 19.02 -12.68 16.83
C SER A 19 17.64 -12.12 17.22
N CYS A 20 17.57 -11.36 18.33
CA CYS A 20 16.36 -10.68 18.79
C CYS A 20 16.23 -9.26 18.22
N LEU A 21 17.34 -8.65 17.78
CA LEU A 21 17.32 -7.53 16.87
C LEU A 21 16.85 -8.11 15.54
N PRO A 22 15.70 -7.68 15.00
CA PRO A 22 15.32 -8.11 13.67
C PRO A 22 16.34 -7.51 12.70
N PHE A 23 17.38 -8.28 12.37
CA PHE A 23 18.32 -7.98 11.31
C PHE A 23 17.52 -7.74 10.05
N GLY A 24 17.29 -6.46 9.74
CA GLY A 24 16.60 -6.02 8.54
C GLY A 24 15.21 -6.61 8.37
N TYR A 25 14.22 -6.07 9.09
CA TYR A 25 12.95 -5.78 8.40
C TYR A 25 13.27 -4.75 7.31
N TYR A 26 13.89 -5.18 6.22
CA TYR A 26 13.54 -4.60 4.95
C TYR A 26 12.04 -4.84 4.87
N LYS A 27 11.23 -3.82 5.20
CA LYS A 27 9.87 -3.73 4.67
C LYS A 27 10.06 -4.04 3.20
N ARG A 28 9.67 -5.24 2.75
CA ARG A 28 9.65 -5.57 1.33
C ARG A 28 8.44 -4.87 0.76
N SER A 29 8.44 -3.54 0.86
CA SER A 29 7.43 -2.68 0.29
C SER A 29 7.60 -2.78 -1.21
N VAL A 30 6.55 -3.25 -1.88
CA VAL A 30 6.50 -3.14 -3.33
C VAL A 30 6.10 -1.72 -3.63
N GLU A 31 7.00 -0.99 -4.28
CA GLU A 31 6.73 0.36 -4.74
C GLU A 31 6.13 0.35 -6.15
N PHE A 32 5.11 1.18 -6.31
CA PHE A 32 4.42 1.46 -7.56
C PHE A 32 4.56 2.96 -7.85
N LYS A 33 4.68 3.33 -9.12
CA LYS A 33 4.69 4.71 -9.57
C LYS A 33 3.33 5.09 -10.14
N ASN A 34 2.75 6.19 -9.67
CA ASN A 34 1.59 6.79 -10.33
C ASN A 34 2.04 7.49 -11.62
N CYS A 35 1.85 6.82 -12.76
CA CYS A 35 2.14 7.37 -14.08
C CYS A 35 0.89 8.00 -14.73
N THR A 36 -0.18 8.24 -13.97
CA THR A 36 -1.34 9.01 -14.42
C THR A 36 -1.10 10.50 -14.20
N GLY A 37 -1.87 11.35 -14.90
CA GLY A 37 -1.89 12.78 -14.64
C GLY A 37 -2.79 13.20 -13.46
N ASP A 38 -3.42 12.23 -12.79
CA ASP A 38 -4.39 12.48 -11.71
C ASP A 38 -3.79 12.17 -10.34
N THR A 39 -4.22 12.90 -9.31
CA THR A 39 -4.03 12.50 -7.92
C THR A 39 -5.01 11.37 -7.59
N LEU A 40 -4.51 10.26 -7.09
CA LEU A 40 -5.28 9.03 -6.89
C LEU A 40 -5.50 8.70 -5.42
N ILE A 41 -6.69 8.20 -5.10
CA ILE A 41 -6.97 7.39 -3.93
C ILE A 41 -7.07 5.95 -4.43
N ILE A 42 -6.25 5.06 -3.87
CA ILE A 42 -6.09 3.70 -4.39
C ILE A 42 -6.58 2.69 -3.36
N GLY A 43 -7.72 2.08 -3.64
CA GLY A 43 -8.21 0.93 -2.87
C GLY A 43 -7.59 -0.36 -3.36
N HIS A 44 -7.15 -1.24 -2.46
CA HIS A 44 -6.59 -2.55 -2.82
C HIS A 44 -7.52 -3.70 -2.44
N SER A 45 -7.58 -4.69 -3.34
CA SER A 45 -8.35 -5.91 -3.18
C SER A 45 -7.66 -7.14 -3.76
N TYR A 46 -7.98 -8.30 -3.19
CA TYR A 46 -7.66 -9.61 -3.74
C TYR A 46 -8.67 -10.13 -4.77
N PHE A 47 -9.80 -9.43 -4.94
CA PHE A 47 -10.90 -9.83 -5.84
C PHE A 47 -11.24 -8.71 -6.82
N ASP A 48 -11.74 -9.11 -7.98
CA ASP A 48 -12.19 -8.20 -9.04
C ASP A 48 -13.58 -7.63 -8.73
N ALA A 49 -13.71 -6.96 -7.58
CA ALA A 49 -14.95 -6.30 -7.16
C ALA A 49 -14.62 -5.12 -6.25
N ILE A 50 -15.14 -3.92 -6.55
CA ILE A 50 -14.85 -2.73 -5.75
C ILE A 50 -15.32 -2.87 -4.30
N ASP A 51 -16.42 -3.57 -4.06
CA ASP A 51 -16.94 -3.82 -2.71
C ASP A 51 -16.04 -4.71 -1.84
N SER A 52 -15.00 -5.32 -2.44
CA SER A 52 -14.02 -6.15 -1.73
C SER A 52 -12.72 -5.41 -1.36
N VAL A 53 -12.67 -4.09 -1.58
CA VAL A 53 -11.56 -3.25 -1.11
C VAL A 53 -11.41 -3.39 0.41
N HIS A 54 -10.20 -3.74 0.85
CA HIS A 54 -9.91 -4.07 2.24
C HIS A 54 -8.80 -3.20 2.85
N CYS A 55 -7.99 -2.53 2.03
CA CYS A 55 -7.07 -1.49 2.48
C CYS A 55 -6.94 -0.38 1.44
N GLN A 56 -6.31 0.72 1.87
CA GLN A 56 -5.88 1.80 0.99
C GLN A 56 -4.36 1.75 0.85
N ILE A 57 -3.86 1.85 -0.38
CA ILE A 57 -2.42 1.91 -0.66
C ILE A 57 -1.84 3.23 -0.13
N LEU A 58 -0.66 3.15 0.48
CA LEU A 58 -0.01 4.27 1.15
C LEU A 58 0.93 5.03 0.20
N PRO A 59 1.03 6.36 0.29
CA PRO A 59 2.09 7.10 -0.39
C PRO A 59 3.46 6.67 0.15
N ALA A 60 4.44 6.54 -0.73
CA ALA A 60 5.82 6.18 -0.40
C ALA A 60 6.71 7.43 -0.25
N TYR A 61 6.14 8.49 0.32
CA TYR A 61 6.78 9.77 0.59
C TYR A 61 6.21 10.37 1.87
N ASP A 62 6.98 11.27 2.47
CA ASP A 62 6.53 12.01 3.64
C ASP A 62 5.34 12.89 3.26
N ILE A 63 4.25 12.72 4.01
CA ILE A 63 3.03 13.45 3.75
C ILE A 63 3.18 14.86 4.34
N PRO A 64 3.15 15.93 3.52
CA PRO A 64 3.10 17.27 4.05
C PRO A 64 1.79 17.43 4.84
N GLY A 65 1.86 18.10 6.00
CA GLY A 65 0.70 18.38 6.84
C GLY A 65 -0.25 19.37 6.17
N ILE A 66 -1.02 18.90 5.20
CA ILE A 66 -2.00 19.68 4.43
C ILE A 66 -3.38 19.41 5.03
N GLU A 67 -3.94 20.42 5.71
CA GLU A 67 -5.26 20.32 6.35
C GLU A 67 -6.38 19.90 5.38
N GLU A 68 -6.31 20.34 4.11
CA GLU A 68 -7.28 19.96 3.08
C GLU A 68 -7.33 18.43 2.90
N LEU A 69 -6.17 17.76 2.88
CA LEU A 69 -6.09 16.31 2.70
C LEU A 69 -6.63 15.55 3.93
N ASP A 70 -6.39 16.09 5.12
CA ASP A 70 -6.86 15.48 6.37
C ASP A 70 -8.38 15.57 6.55
N SER A 71 -9.02 16.58 5.96
CA SER A 71 -10.48 16.72 5.99
C SER A 71 -11.23 15.65 5.19
N ILE A 72 -10.55 14.98 4.25
CA ILE A 72 -11.17 13.97 3.38
C ILE A 72 -11.11 12.60 4.05
N ASN A 73 -12.30 12.08 4.35
CA ASN A 73 -12.49 10.74 4.87
C ASN A 73 -13.77 10.13 4.29
N VAL A 74 -13.64 9.11 3.43
CA VAL A 74 -14.76 8.43 2.78
C VAL A 74 -14.92 7.02 3.37
N PRO A 75 -15.95 6.76 4.20
CA PRO A 75 -16.19 5.44 4.77
C PRO A 75 -16.54 4.43 3.69
N VAL A 76 -15.80 3.33 3.63
CA VAL A 76 -16.04 2.18 2.74
C VAL A 76 -16.87 1.14 3.45
N ASN A 77 -16.47 0.80 4.68
CA ASN A 77 -17.17 -0.12 5.57
C ASN A 77 -16.88 0.28 7.04
N LYS A 78 -17.22 -0.59 8.00
CA LYS A 78 -17.04 -0.30 9.44
C LYS A 78 -15.57 -0.19 9.87
N GLU A 79 -14.65 -0.79 9.11
CA GLU A 79 -13.23 -0.92 9.45
C GLU A 79 -12.34 -0.08 8.54
N LEU A 80 -12.82 0.29 7.34
CA LEU A 80 -12.06 1.01 6.34
C LEU A 80 -12.71 2.35 5.98
N SER A 81 -11.90 3.40 6.00
CA SER A 81 -12.20 4.68 5.37
C SER A 81 -11.04 5.09 4.47
N LEU A 82 -11.35 5.59 3.28
CA LEU A 82 -10.36 6.17 2.37
C LEU A 82 -10.03 7.59 2.84
N ARG A 83 -8.76 7.83 3.14
CA ARG A 83 -8.27 9.11 3.65
C ARG A 83 -7.56 9.90 2.57
N GLY A 84 -7.84 11.21 2.50
CA GLY A 84 -7.19 12.09 1.55
C GLY A 84 -5.70 12.29 1.81
N ILE A 85 -5.28 12.23 3.08
CA ILE A 85 -3.85 12.29 3.45
C ILE A 85 -3.03 11.14 2.81
N MET A 86 -3.71 10.07 2.38
CA MET A 86 -3.11 8.92 1.70
C MET A 86 -3.27 9.00 0.17
N ALA A 87 -3.51 10.19 -0.37
CA ALA A 87 -3.55 10.43 -1.81
C ALA A 87 -2.16 10.27 -2.43
N VAL A 88 -2.12 9.68 -3.63
CA VAL A 88 -0.91 9.45 -4.42
C VAL A 88 -0.86 10.46 -5.56
N PHE A 89 0.07 11.40 -5.49
CA PHE A 89 0.21 12.46 -6.50
C PHE A 89 0.71 11.90 -7.85
N PRO A 90 0.46 12.62 -8.97
CA PRO A 90 1.09 12.33 -10.26
C PRO A 90 2.61 12.25 -10.13
N ASP A 91 3.22 11.31 -10.85
CA ASP A 91 4.66 11.04 -10.85
C ASP A 91 5.30 10.64 -9.52
N SER A 92 4.50 10.48 -8.46
CA SER A 92 4.96 10.02 -7.14
C SER A 92 4.80 8.51 -6.97
N THR A 93 5.46 7.97 -5.95
CA THR A 93 5.39 6.54 -5.62
C THR A 93 4.42 6.26 -4.47
N CYS A 94 3.87 5.05 -4.48
CA CYS A 94 3.08 4.48 -3.41
C CYS A 94 3.54 3.05 -3.13
N CYS A 95 3.22 2.51 -1.97
CA CYS A 95 3.69 1.18 -1.60
C CYS A 95 2.73 0.40 -0.73
N GLU A 96 2.93 -0.91 -0.75
CA GLU A 96 2.27 -1.89 0.12
C GLU A 96 3.26 -2.99 0.47
N ASP A 97 3.09 -3.64 1.61
CA ASP A 97 3.91 -4.80 1.96
C ASP A 97 3.68 -5.93 0.95
N SER A 98 4.77 -6.50 0.43
CA SER A 98 4.72 -7.66 -0.47
C SER A 98 3.90 -8.84 0.06
N VAL A 99 3.80 -9.01 1.38
CA VAL A 99 3.03 -10.08 2.04
C VAL A 99 1.54 -9.79 1.99
N TYR A 100 1.15 -8.51 2.02
CA TYR A 100 -0.25 -8.09 1.93
C TYR A 100 -0.68 -7.82 0.49
N LEU A 101 0.24 -7.58 -0.43
CA LEU A 101 -0.11 -7.28 -1.82
C LEU A 101 -0.89 -8.42 -2.49
N PHE A 102 -0.53 -9.67 -2.15
CA PHE A 102 -1.12 -10.88 -2.71
C PHE A 102 -1.62 -11.80 -1.60
N SER A 103 -2.84 -12.29 -1.74
CA SER A 103 -3.34 -13.42 -0.95
C SER A 103 -2.78 -14.73 -1.52
N ARG A 104 -3.56 -15.82 -1.54
CA ARG A 104 -3.19 -17.11 -2.12
C ARG A 104 -3.12 -17.13 -3.67
N LYS A 105 -3.07 -15.96 -4.31
CA LYS A 105 -3.16 -15.78 -5.77
C LYS A 105 -2.04 -14.87 -6.24
N ASP A 106 -1.56 -15.07 -7.46
CA ASP A 106 -0.59 -14.20 -8.13
C ASP A 106 -1.25 -12.95 -8.76
N THR A 107 -2.45 -12.58 -8.32
CA THR A 107 -3.19 -11.44 -8.85
C THR A 107 -3.85 -10.66 -7.72
N CYS A 108 -3.76 -9.34 -7.81
CA CYS A 108 -4.53 -8.40 -7.01
C CYS A 108 -5.02 -7.23 -7.86
N TYR A 109 -5.88 -6.40 -7.28
CA TYR A 109 -6.60 -5.35 -7.97
C TYR A 109 -6.45 -4.04 -7.20
N PHE A 110 -6.07 -2.99 -7.91
CA PHE A 110 -6.14 -1.62 -7.45
C PHE A 110 -7.34 -0.95 -8.10
N PHE A 111 -8.17 -0.31 -7.27
CA PHE A 111 -9.28 0.55 -7.67
C PHE A 111 -8.79 1.99 -7.56
N LEU A 112 -8.45 2.56 -8.72
CA LEU A 112 -7.92 3.91 -8.87
C LEU A 112 -9.09 4.89 -8.91
N ILE A 113 -9.24 5.71 -7.87
CA ILE A 113 -10.30 6.70 -7.78
C ILE A 113 -9.64 8.08 -7.82
N LYS A 114 -10.12 8.97 -8.68
CA LYS A 114 -9.59 10.34 -8.73
C LYS A 114 -9.88 11.05 -7.42
N PHE A 115 -8.91 11.77 -6.90
CA PHE A 115 -9.07 12.52 -5.64
C PHE A 115 -10.26 13.48 -5.69
N GLU A 116 -10.49 14.15 -6.82
CA GLU A 116 -11.67 15.02 -7.01
C GLU A 116 -13.01 14.29 -6.90
N ASP A 117 -13.08 13.03 -7.34
CA ASP A 117 -14.29 12.22 -7.22
C ASP A 117 -14.53 11.83 -5.77
N VAL A 118 -13.48 11.48 -5.02
CA VAL A 118 -13.54 11.21 -3.58
C VAL A 118 -14.04 12.42 -2.80
N LYS A 119 -13.61 13.64 -3.17
CA LYS A 119 -14.06 14.88 -2.49
C LYS A 119 -15.57 15.15 -2.64
N ARG A 120 -16.19 14.65 -3.70
CA ARG A 120 -17.56 15.05 -4.10
C ARG A 120 -18.60 13.94 -3.94
N ASN A 121 -18.17 12.73 -3.63
CA ASN A 121 -19.03 11.55 -3.68
C ASN A 121 -18.84 10.67 -2.45
N SER A 122 -19.92 10.06 -1.99
CA SER A 122 -19.84 8.98 -1.02
C SER A 122 -19.28 7.71 -1.66
N TRP A 123 -18.84 6.73 -0.86
CA TRP A 123 -18.44 5.42 -1.38
C TRP A 123 -19.56 4.78 -2.23
N LYS A 124 -20.81 4.89 -1.78
CA LYS A 124 -21.98 4.39 -2.51
C LYS A 124 -22.11 5.06 -3.89
N ASP A 125 -21.87 6.37 -3.97
CA ASP A 125 -21.92 7.10 -5.24
C ASP A 125 -20.77 6.72 -6.16
N ILE A 126 -19.56 6.56 -5.63
CA ILE A 126 -18.38 6.08 -6.38
C ILE A 126 -18.68 4.72 -7.01
N CYS A 127 -19.22 3.77 -6.24
CA CYS A 127 -19.60 2.46 -6.74
C CYS A 127 -20.71 2.54 -7.78
N ALA A 128 -21.81 3.27 -7.49
CA ALA A 128 -22.99 3.35 -8.35
C ALA A 128 -22.69 4.03 -9.70
N LYS A 129 -21.89 5.10 -9.69
CA LYS A 129 -21.50 5.86 -10.88
C LYS A 129 -20.25 5.29 -11.57
N LYS A 130 -19.63 4.26 -11.00
CA LYS A 130 -18.37 3.68 -11.47
C LYS A 130 -17.25 4.71 -11.63
N LEU A 131 -17.06 5.58 -10.62
CA LEU A 131 -16.02 6.62 -10.60
C LEU A 131 -14.65 6.04 -10.23
N TYR A 132 -14.25 4.96 -10.89
CA TYR A 132 -13.00 4.28 -10.62
C TYR A 132 -12.49 3.56 -11.86
N HIS A 133 -11.17 3.46 -11.96
CA HIS A 133 -10.51 2.59 -12.92
C HIS A 133 -9.93 1.38 -12.20
N LYS A 134 -10.07 0.21 -12.82
CA LYS A 134 -9.48 -1.02 -12.30
C LYS A 134 -8.10 -1.24 -12.90
N TRP A 135 -7.12 -1.48 -12.04
CA TRP A 135 -5.78 -1.86 -12.45
C TRP A 135 -5.43 -3.23 -11.84
N MET A 136 -5.33 -4.23 -12.70
CA MET A 136 -4.98 -5.60 -12.31
C MET A 136 -3.45 -5.74 -12.29
N VAL A 137 -2.94 -6.12 -11.12
CA VAL A 137 -1.53 -6.41 -10.87
C VAL A 137 -1.33 -7.92 -10.88
N VAL A 138 -0.46 -8.40 -11.76
CA VAL A 138 -0.17 -9.83 -11.91
C VAL A 138 1.31 -10.06 -11.64
N ARG A 139 1.61 -11.03 -10.77
CA ARG A 139 2.96 -11.53 -10.56
C ARG A 139 3.32 -12.50 -11.68
N ASP A 140 4.41 -12.20 -12.38
CA ASP A 140 4.93 -13.10 -13.42
C ASP A 140 5.58 -14.36 -12.80
N LYS A 141 5.97 -15.31 -13.65
CA LYS A 141 6.62 -16.57 -13.22
C LYS A 141 7.94 -16.36 -12.48
N ASN A 142 8.58 -15.20 -12.66
CA ASN A 142 9.83 -14.83 -12.03
C ASN A 142 9.61 -13.99 -10.76
N GLY A 143 8.36 -13.70 -10.39
CA GLY A 143 8.01 -12.87 -9.25
C GLY A 143 7.97 -11.36 -9.53
N ASN A 144 8.15 -10.93 -10.78
CA ASN A 144 8.12 -9.52 -11.15
C ASN A 144 6.69 -9.00 -11.29
N LEU A 145 6.58 -7.68 -11.19
CA LEU A 145 5.32 -6.93 -11.24
C LEU A 145 5.48 -5.76 -12.20
N ASP A 146 4.41 -5.46 -12.94
CA ASP A 146 4.24 -4.14 -13.51
C ASP A 146 3.99 -3.17 -12.35
N LYS A 147 4.83 -2.13 -12.26
CA LYS A 147 4.84 -1.16 -11.18
C LYS A 147 4.37 0.22 -11.62
N ASP A 148 4.05 0.39 -12.91
CA ASP A 148 3.63 1.67 -13.46
C ASP A 148 2.11 1.73 -13.52
N ILE A 149 1.50 2.40 -12.53
CA ILE A 149 0.06 2.61 -12.48
C ILE A 149 -0.33 3.53 -13.63
N ARG A 150 -1.15 3.03 -14.53
CA ARG A 150 -1.66 3.73 -15.71
C ARG A 150 -3.13 3.35 -15.93
N TYR A 151 -3.89 4.24 -16.54
CA TYR A 151 -5.16 3.85 -17.12
C TYR A 151 -4.86 2.87 -18.27
N LYS A 152 -5.47 1.69 -18.22
CA LYS A 152 -5.47 0.80 -19.37
C LYS A 152 -6.59 1.27 -20.29
N ASP A 153 -6.27 1.46 -21.57
CA ASP A 153 -7.30 1.61 -22.59
C ASP A 153 -8.10 0.30 -22.60
N GLU A 154 -9.41 0.38 -22.36
CA GLU A 154 -10.34 -0.76 -22.41
C GLU A 154 -10.60 -1.22 -23.85
#